data_AF-A0A396QI49-F1
#
_entry.id   AF-A0A396QI49-F1
#
_cell.length_a   1.000
_cell.length_b   1.000
_cell.length_c   1.000
_cell.angle_alpha   90.00
_cell.angle_beta   90.00
_cell.angle_gamma   90.00
#
_symmetry.space_group_name_H-M   'P 1'
#
loop_
_entity.id
_entity.type
_entity.pdbx_description
1 polymer ?
#
loop_
_entity_poly.entity_id
_entity_poly.type
_entity_poly.pdbx_seq_one_letter_code
_entity_poly.pdbx_strand_id
1 'polypeptide(L)'
;MKKKLLGTIMAFVLSAATAVTAFAASKVGEIALPGSMEGQFKLEEITKESYSALAEKAPEVVDAILAVNAGTKTIESIKELAPELAAQLEGKSALGKFVELSALDAAEKSADGKYVVTLSVPALSDAVSDVKILHYSTERSVWEIIIPTKIDTENKQITAEFEDLSPVAVIANVDSTKAADVSNGTSPKTGVGSYSAWFFAAAVALGGAAVVCFRKKKTAADQQ
;
A
#
# COMPACT_ATOMS: atom_id res chain seq x y z
N MET A 1 -63.18 27.74 30.35
CA MET A 1 -62.50 26.82 31.28
C MET A 1 -61.01 26.79 30.96
N LYS A 2 -60.19 27.07 31.98
CA LYS A 2 -58.77 26.72 32.24
C LYS A 2 -57.73 26.88 31.12
N LYS A 3 -56.80 27.81 31.37
CA LYS A 3 -55.59 28.12 30.59
C LYS A 3 -54.38 27.36 31.17
N LYS A 4 -53.43 27.05 30.26
CA LYS A 4 -51.96 26.95 30.40
C LYS A 4 -51.28 25.64 30.87
N LEU A 5 -50.25 25.31 30.07
CA LEU A 5 -48.95 24.69 30.35
C LEU A 5 -48.87 23.24 30.84
N LEU A 6 -48.28 22.39 30.00
CA LEU A 6 -47.39 21.26 30.29
C LEU A 6 -46.71 20.96 28.94
N GLY A 7 -45.44 21.24 28.68
CA GLY A 7 -44.29 21.22 29.56
C GLY A 7 -43.36 20.11 29.08
N THR A 8 -42.58 20.41 28.05
CA THR A 8 -41.40 19.70 27.54
C THR A 8 -40.56 19.06 28.65
N ILE A 9 -40.06 17.85 28.42
CA ILE A 9 -38.65 17.39 28.54
C ILE A 9 -38.66 15.87 28.29
N MET A 10 -38.33 15.47 27.06
CA MET A 10 -37.95 14.09 26.77
C MET A 10 -36.43 14.03 26.93
N ALA A 11 -35.97 13.61 28.12
CA ALA A 11 -34.57 13.35 28.39
C ALA A 11 -34.32 11.85 28.20
N PHE A 12 -33.61 11.49 27.13
CA PHE A 12 -32.77 10.30 27.10
C PHE A 12 -31.55 10.60 26.24
N VAL A 13 -30.59 11.31 26.84
CA VAL A 13 -29.19 11.22 26.41
C VAL A 13 -28.74 9.83 26.83
N LEU A 14 -28.61 8.93 25.87
CA LEU A 14 -27.65 7.84 25.98
C LEU A 14 -26.72 7.94 24.79
N SER A 15 -25.68 8.75 24.99
CA SER A 15 -24.44 8.70 24.25
C SER A 15 -23.87 7.28 24.36
N ALA A 16 -24.16 6.43 23.39
CA ALA A 16 -23.34 5.25 23.15
C ALA A 16 -22.03 5.77 22.56
N ALA A 17 -21.03 5.94 23.42
CA ALA A 17 -19.65 6.05 22.98
C ALA A 17 -19.37 4.82 22.12
N THR A 18 -19.17 5.02 20.82
CA THR A 18 -18.55 4.00 19.99
C THR A 18 -17.14 3.84 20.55
N ALA A 19 -16.95 2.82 21.37
CA ALA A 19 -15.61 2.30 21.61
C ALA A 19 -15.11 1.86 20.24
N VAL A 20 -14.39 2.74 19.55
CA VAL A 20 -13.54 2.37 18.44
C VAL A 20 -12.46 1.51 19.08
N THR A 21 -12.77 0.22 19.27
CA THR A 21 -11.75 -0.79 19.48
C THR A 21 -10.85 -0.66 18.28
N ALA A 22 -9.68 -0.08 18.50
CA ALA A 22 -8.61 -0.04 17.51
C ALA A 22 -8.20 -1.49 17.26
N PHE A 23 -8.96 -2.19 16.42
CA PHE A 23 -8.51 -3.42 15.81
C PHE A 23 -7.25 -3.05 15.05
N ALA A 24 -6.13 -3.60 15.51
CA ALA A 24 -4.87 -3.52 14.80
C ALA A 24 -5.03 -4.35 13.52
N ALA A 25 -5.62 -3.72 12.49
CA ALA A 25 -5.72 -4.28 11.17
C ALA A 25 -4.34 -4.78 10.76
N SER A 26 -4.20 -6.09 10.56
CA SER A 26 -2.92 -6.69 10.19
C SER A 26 -2.52 -6.12 8.83
N LYS A 27 -1.45 -5.31 8.82
CA LYS A 27 -0.96 -4.64 7.62
C LYS A 27 -0.17 -5.63 6.78
N VAL A 28 -0.52 -5.75 5.50
CA VAL A 28 0.19 -6.55 4.51
C VAL A 28 0.59 -5.61 3.38
N GLY A 29 1.89 -5.51 3.10
CA GLY A 29 2.36 -4.64 2.02
C GLY A 29 1.96 -3.16 2.18
N GLU A 30 1.85 -2.68 3.42
CA GLU A 30 1.38 -1.32 3.79
C GLU A 30 -0.12 -1.07 3.62
N ILE A 31 -0.88 -2.04 3.08
CA ILE A 31 -2.34 -2.01 2.97
C ILE A 31 -2.93 -2.86 4.10
N ALA A 32 -4.14 -2.54 4.55
CA ALA A 32 -4.85 -3.38 5.53
C ALA A 32 -6.35 -3.44 5.23
N LEU A 33 -7.05 -4.37 5.89
CA LEU A 33 -8.52 -4.41 5.91
C LEU A 33 -9.03 -3.72 7.19
N PRO A 34 -9.94 -2.74 7.09
CA PRO A 34 -10.57 -2.19 8.29
C PRO A 34 -11.44 -3.26 8.97
N GLY A 35 -11.75 -3.06 10.25
CA GLY A 35 -12.54 -4.02 11.04
C GLY A 35 -13.89 -4.41 10.43
N SER A 36 -14.50 -3.55 9.61
CA SER A 36 -15.74 -3.86 8.88
C SER A 36 -15.58 -4.94 7.79
N MET A 37 -14.35 -5.20 7.35
CA MET A 37 -14.01 -6.20 6.33
C MET A 37 -13.43 -7.49 6.92
N GLU A 38 -13.17 -7.51 8.24
CA GLU A 38 -12.68 -8.70 8.94
C GLU A 38 -13.68 -9.85 8.80
N GLY A 39 -13.17 -11.04 8.52
CA GLY A 39 -13.99 -12.24 8.31
C GLY A 39 -14.64 -12.34 6.92
N GLN A 40 -14.73 -11.24 6.17
CA GLN A 40 -15.22 -11.23 4.79
C GLN A 40 -14.09 -11.35 3.77
N PHE A 41 -12.99 -10.65 4.01
CA PHE A 41 -11.85 -10.63 3.10
C PHE A 41 -10.56 -10.93 3.85
N LYS A 42 -9.55 -11.35 3.09
CA LYS A 42 -8.20 -11.59 3.59
C LYS A 42 -7.18 -10.97 2.66
N LEU A 43 -6.11 -10.42 3.25
CA LEU A 43 -4.92 -9.97 2.54
C LEU A 43 -3.75 -10.91 2.84
N GLU A 44 -3.00 -11.27 1.81
CA GLU A 44 -1.77 -12.08 1.94
C GLU A 44 -0.62 -11.48 1.13
N GLU A 45 0.61 -11.71 1.61
CA GLU A 45 1.79 -11.32 0.85
C GLU A 45 1.98 -12.28 -0.34
N ILE A 46 2.25 -11.69 -1.49
CA ILE A 46 2.54 -12.43 -2.70
C ILE A 46 4.00 -12.86 -2.67
N THR A 47 4.22 -14.16 -2.70
CA THR A 47 5.52 -14.81 -2.82
C THR A 47 5.45 -15.81 -3.97
N LYS A 48 6.59 -16.22 -4.53
CA LYS A 48 6.59 -17.21 -5.61
C LYS A 48 5.97 -18.55 -5.18
N GLU A 49 6.02 -18.88 -3.89
CA GLU A 49 5.43 -20.08 -3.31
C GLU A 49 3.91 -19.94 -3.14
N SER A 50 3.46 -18.84 -2.50
CA SER A 50 2.02 -18.57 -2.31
C SER A 50 1.27 -18.35 -3.62
N TYR A 51 2.00 -17.95 -4.68
CA TYR A 51 1.47 -17.71 -6.03
C TYR A 51 1.92 -18.73 -7.07
N SER A 52 2.33 -19.92 -6.65
CA SER A 52 2.87 -20.98 -7.54
C SER A 52 1.95 -21.33 -8.71
N ALA A 53 0.64 -21.44 -8.48
CA ALA A 53 -0.33 -21.74 -9.53
C ALA A 53 -0.38 -20.66 -10.64
N LEU A 54 -0.24 -19.38 -10.28
CA LEU A 54 -0.11 -18.33 -11.28
C LEU A 54 1.29 -18.33 -11.90
N ALA A 55 2.33 -18.61 -11.11
CA ALA A 55 3.71 -18.66 -11.61
C ALA A 55 3.91 -19.75 -12.67
N GLU A 56 3.14 -20.85 -12.63
CA GLU A 56 3.12 -21.87 -13.68
C GLU A 56 2.44 -21.41 -14.97
N LYS A 57 1.40 -20.58 -14.86
CA LYS A 57 0.57 -20.14 -16.00
C LYS A 57 1.07 -18.86 -16.66
N ALA A 58 1.54 -17.91 -15.84
CA ALA A 58 1.96 -16.57 -16.22
C ALA A 58 3.16 -16.14 -15.35
N PRO A 59 4.34 -16.78 -15.50
CA PRO A 59 5.52 -16.47 -14.70
C PRO A 59 5.94 -15.01 -14.80
N GLU A 60 5.78 -14.38 -15.96
CA GLU A 60 6.10 -12.97 -16.21
C GLU A 60 5.26 -12.01 -15.37
N VAL A 61 4.00 -12.35 -15.10
CA VAL A 61 3.10 -11.56 -14.24
C VAL A 61 3.60 -11.62 -12.80
N VAL A 62 3.88 -12.83 -12.30
CA VAL A 62 4.38 -13.02 -10.94
C VAL A 62 5.75 -12.36 -10.75
N ASP A 63 6.68 -12.54 -11.70
CA ASP A 63 8.01 -11.94 -11.62
C ASP A 63 7.93 -10.41 -11.68
N ALA A 64 7.02 -9.82 -12.47
CA ALA A 64 6.80 -8.38 -12.48
C ALA A 64 6.25 -7.85 -11.14
N ILE A 65 5.25 -8.53 -10.57
CA ILE A 65 4.69 -8.21 -9.25
C ILE A 65 5.78 -8.26 -8.17
N LEU A 66 6.57 -9.33 -8.14
CA LEU A 66 7.64 -9.49 -7.16
C LEU A 66 8.74 -8.44 -7.36
N ALA A 67 9.07 -8.08 -8.60
CA ALA A 67 10.04 -7.04 -8.90
C ALA A 67 9.58 -5.66 -8.39
N VAL A 68 8.29 -5.35 -8.52
CA VAL A 68 7.67 -4.13 -7.95
C VAL A 68 7.66 -4.19 -6.43
N ASN A 69 7.23 -5.29 -5.83
CA ASN A 69 7.21 -5.48 -4.37
C ASN A 69 8.60 -5.39 -3.73
N ALA A 70 9.64 -5.79 -4.45
CA ALA A 70 11.04 -5.68 -4.05
C ALA A 70 11.66 -4.31 -4.34
N GLY A 71 10.96 -3.42 -5.05
CA GLY A 71 11.46 -2.10 -5.45
C GLY A 71 12.53 -2.10 -6.52
N THR A 72 12.67 -3.21 -7.23
CA THR A 72 13.62 -3.33 -8.35
C THR A 72 13.04 -2.80 -9.66
N LYS A 73 11.71 -2.79 -9.78
CA LYS A 73 10.94 -2.15 -10.85
C LYS A 73 9.87 -1.23 -10.25
N THR A 74 9.42 -0.25 -11.03
CA THR A 74 8.30 0.63 -10.67
C THR A 74 6.98 0.05 -11.17
N ILE A 75 5.85 0.56 -10.65
CA ILE A 75 4.50 0.16 -11.10
C ILE A 75 4.29 0.39 -12.60
N GLU A 76 4.96 1.38 -13.18
CA GLU A 76 4.92 1.66 -14.61
C GLU A 76 5.43 0.50 -15.47
N SER A 77 6.31 -0.35 -14.94
CA SER A 77 6.83 -1.49 -15.69
C SER A 77 5.75 -2.49 -16.11
N ILE A 78 4.59 -2.48 -15.44
CA ILE A 78 3.45 -3.32 -15.81
C ILE A 78 2.94 -3.00 -17.22
N LYS A 79 3.20 -1.81 -17.77
CA LYS A 79 2.88 -1.48 -19.16
C LYS A 79 3.56 -2.38 -20.20
N GLU A 80 4.65 -3.07 -19.83
CA GLU A 80 5.29 -4.09 -20.67
C GLU A 80 4.39 -5.31 -20.88
N LEU A 81 3.54 -5.61 -19.88
CA LEU A 81 2.58 -6.72 -19.89
C LEU A 81 1.17 -6.27 -20.30
N ALA A 82 0.83 -4.99 -20.07
CA ALA A 82 -0.46 -4.39 -20.38
C ALA A 82 -0.29 -3.03 -21.09
N PRO A 83 0.11 -3.01 -22.37
CA PRO A 83 0.41 -1.77 -23.11
C PRO A 83 -0.79 -0.81 -23.19
N GLU A 84 -2.01 -1.33 -23.21
CA GLU A 84 -3.25 -0.56 -23.19
C GLU A 84 -3.43 0.29 -21.92
N LEU A 85 -2.75 -0.07 -20.82
CA LEU A 85 -2.76 0.67 -19.57
C LEU A 85 -1.62 1.69 -19.46
N ALA A 86 -0.71 1.77 -20.43
CA ALA A 86 0.50 2.59 -20.35
C ALA A 86 0.23 4.05 -19.94
N ALA A 87 -0.75 4.70 -20.58
CA ALA A 87 -1.13 6.08 -20.27
C ALA A 87 -1.76 6.25 -18.88
N GLN A 88 -2.40 5.20 -18.35
CA GLN A 88 -3.01 5.22 -17.02
C GLN A 88 -1.99 4.98 -15.90
N LEU A 89 -0.87 4.31 -16.24
CA LEU A 89 0.23 3.99 -15.33
C LEU A 89 1.31 5.08 -15.30
N GLU A 90 1.43 5.88 -16.36
CA GLU A 90 2.46 6.94 -16.46
C GLU A 90 2.40 7.92 -15.27
N GLY A 91 3.55 8.13 -14.62
CA GLY A 91 3.69 9.00 -13.45
C GLY A 91 3.11 8.43 -12.15
N LYS A 92 2.57 7.20 -12.17
CA LYS A 92 1.98 6.57 -10.99
C LYS A 92 3.05 5.98 -10.08
N SER A 93 2.79 6.11 -8.78
CA SER A 93 3.50 5.42 -7.71
C SER A 93 2.55 4.46 -7.01
N ALA A 94 3.07 3.34 -6.53
CA ALA A 94 2.32 2.44 -5.67
C ALA A 94 2.27 3.01 -4.24
N LEU A 95 1.10 2.96 -3.60
CA LEU A 95 0.86 3.39 -2.21
C LEU A 95 0.98 2.22 -1.22
N GLY A 96 1.72 1.19 -1.62
CA GLY A 96 1.92 -0.07 -0.93
C GLY A 96 2.46 -1.12 -1.92
N LYS A 97 2.68 -2.34 -1.43
CA LYS A 97 3.00 -3.50 -2.28
C LYS A 97 1.72 -4.07 -2.91
N PHE A 98 1.90 -4.86 -3.96
CA PHE A 98 0.86 -5.81 -4.38
C PHE A 98 0.57 -6.81 -3.26
N VAL A 99 -0.71 -7.08 -3.07
CA VAL A 99 -1.23 -8.04 -2.12
C VAL A 99 -2.23 -8.96 -2.79
N GLU A 100 -2.27 -10.20 -2.31
CA GLU A 100 -3.33 -11.15 -2.60
C GLU A 100 -4.57 -10.69 -1.82
N LEU A 101 -5.69 -10.50 -2.49
CA LEU A 101 -6.98 -10.14 -1.90
C LEU A 101 -7.98 -11.27 -2.14
N SER A 102 -8.26 -12.09 -1.13
CA SER A 102 -9.21 -13.20 -1.28
C SER A 102 -10.49 -12.95 -0.50
N ALA A 103 -11.60 -13.50 -1.03
CA ALA A 103 -12.86 -13.58 -0.34
C ALA A 103 -12.88 -14.78 0.61
N LEU A 104 -13.52 -14.61 1.77
CA LEU A 104 -13.81 -15.67 2.73
C LEU A 104 -15.29 -16.06 2.64
N ASP A 105 -15.71 -17.08 3.39
CA ASP A 105 -17.08 -17.61 3.35
C ASP A 105 -18.15 -16.56 3.69
N ALA A 106 -17.82 -15.55 4.49
CA ALA A 106 -18.74 -14.47 4.86
C ALA A 106 -18.73 -13.29 3.86
N ALA A 107 -17.95 -13.35 2.77
CA ALA A 107 -17.93 -12.30 1.76
C ALA A 107 -19.26 -12.21 1.02
N GLU A 108 -19.94 -11.08 1.14
CA GLU A 108 -21.14 -10.80 0.36
C GLU A 108 -20.80 -10.03 -0.92
N LYS A 109 -21.60 -10.27 -1.96
CA LYS A 109 -21.54 -9.55 -3.23
C LYS A 109 -22.64 -8.49 -3.30
N SER A 110 -22.39 -7.43 -4.05
CA SER A 110 -23.41 -6.44 -4.41
C SER A 110 -24.54 -7.07 -5.24
N ALA A 111 -25.62 -6.33 -5.44
CA ALA A 111 -26.73 -6.76 -6.29
C ALA A 111 -26.29 -7.09 -7.73
N ASP A 112 -25.21 -6.46 -8.20
CA ASP A 112 -24.62 -6.68 -9.53
C ASP A 112 -23.59 -7.83 -9.55
N GLY A 113 -23.44 -8.57 -8.43
CA GLY A 113 -22.57 -9.73 -8.34
C GLY A 113 -21.08 -9.43 -8.13
N LYS A 114 -20.73 -8.20 -7.73
CA LYS A 114 -19.35 -7.75 -7.48
C LYS A 114 -19.00 -7.76 -6.01
N TYR A 115 -17.72 -7.97 -5.68
CA TYR A 115 -17.21 -7.76 -4.34
C TYR A 115 -17.03 -6.26 -4.08
N VAL A 116 -17.52 -5.77 -2.94
CA VAL A 116 -17.32 -4.39 -2.51
C VAL A 116 -16.30 -4.39 -1.37
N VAL A 117 -15.09 -3.93 -1.65
CA VAL A 117 -13.97 -4.03 -0.71
C VAL A 117 -13.51 -2.65 -0.30
N THR A 118 -13.36 -2.44 1.00
CA THR A 118 -12.69 -1.26 1.56
C THR A 118 -11.29 -1.64 2.04
N LEU A 119 -10.29 -0.90 1.56
CA LEU A 119 -8.89 -1.06 1.93
C LEU A 119 -8.43 0.15 2.75
N SER A 120 -7.73 -0.10 3.84
CA SER A 120 -6.97 0.92 4.57
C SER A 120 -5.62 1.14 3.89
N VAL A 121 -5.37 2.37 3.46
CA VAL A 121 -4.17 2.81 2.72
C VAL A 121 -3.54 3.98 3.48
N PRO A 122 -2.64 3.72 4.45
CA PRO A 122 -2.05 4.74 5.32
C PRO A 122 -1.32 5.86 4.58
N ALA A 123 -0.81 5.58 3.36
CA ALA A 123 -0.11 6.54 2.52
C ALA A 123 -1.03 7.61 1.88
N LEU A 124 -2.36 7.47 1.95
CA LEU A 124 -3.29 8.52 1.49
C LEU A 124 -3.03 9.83 2.22
N SER A 125 -2.91 10.93 1.50
CA SER A 125 -2.68 12.26 2.07
C SER A 125 -3.06 13.34 1.06
N ASP A 126 -2.94 14.61 1.45
CA ASP A 126 -3.18 15.75 0.54
C ASP A 126 -2.12 15.86 -0.57
N ALA A 127 -1.00 15.15 -0.44
CA ALA A 127 0.01 15.00 -1.50
C ALA A 127 -0.38 13.93 -2.54
N VAL A 128 -1.44 13.15 -2.30
CA VAL A 128 -1.86 12.04 -3.15
C VAL A 128 -3.09 12.44 -3.98
N SER A 129 -3.04 12.19 -5.29
CA SER A 129 -4.13 12.48 -6.21
C SER A 129 -4.28 11.42 -7.30
N ASP A 130 -5.43 11.39 -7.99
CA ASP A 130 -5.76 10.39 -9.02
C ASP A 130 -5.48 8.95 -8.54
N VAL A 131 -6.08 8.60 -7.39
CA VAL A 131 -5.99 7.29 -6.75
C VAL A 131 -6.80 6.26 -7.54
N LYS A 132 -6.15 5.16 -7.88
CA LYS A 132 -6.68 4.03 -8.64
C LYS A 132 -6.21 2.73 -8.02
N ILE A 133 -6.77 1.62 -8.47
CA ILE A 133 -6.31 0.28 -8.10
C ILE A 133 -5.87 -0.41 -9.39
N LEU A 134 -4.62 -0.86 -9.41
CA LEU A 134 -4.13 -1.76 -10.43
C LEU A 134 -4.46 -3.19 -9.99
N HIS A 135 -5.22 -3.89 -10.81
CA HIS A 135 -5.69 -5.24 -10.55
C HIS A 135 -5.27 -6.15 -11.69
N TYR A 136 -4.79 -7.35 -11.38
CA TYR A 136 -4.69 -8.42 -12.37
C TYR A 136 -5.76 -9.45 -12.06
N SER A 137 -6.65 -9.71 -13.02
CA SER A 137 -7.65 -10.76 -12.89
C SER A 137 -7.00 -12.12 -13.13
N THR A 138 -6.93 -12.97 -12.11
CA THR A 138 -6.45 -14.35 -12.28
C THR A 138 -7.45 -15.23 -13.03
N GLU A 139 -8.74 -14.88 -13.01
CA GLU A 139 -9.80 -15.59 -13.74
C GLU A 139 -9.80 -15.26 -15.24
N ARG A 140 -9.70 -13.97 -15.57
CA ARG A 140 -9.74 -13.46 -16.95
C ARG A 140 -8.34 -13.30 -17.55
N SER A 141 -7.29 -13.46 -16.75
CA SER A 141 -5.87 -13.31 -17.14
C SER A 141 -5.54 -11.95 -17.75
N VAL A 142 -6.10 -10.87 -17.21
CA VAL A 142 -5.98 -9.50 -17.76
C VAL A 142 -5.67 -8.48 -16.66
N TRP A 143 -4.83 -7.50 -16.99
CA TRP A 143 -4.63 -6.32 -16.15
C TRP A 143 -5.74 -5.31 -16.38
N GLU A 144 -6.21 -4.68 -15.32
CA GLU A 144 -7.20 -3.61 -15.41
C GLU A 144 -6.96 -2.52 -14.36
N ILE A 145 -7.52 -1.34 -14.63
CA ILE A 145 -7.55 -0.22 -13.70
C ILE A 145 -8.96 -0.13 -13.12
N ILE A 146 -9.06 -0.28 -11.81
CA ILE A 146 -10.30 -0.10 -11.06
C ILE A 146 -10.31 1.30 -10.46
N ILE A 147 -11.39 2.03 -10.71
CA ILE A 147 -11.63 3.35 -10.12
C ILE A 147 -12.35 3.14 -8.77
N PRO A 148 -11.79 3.61 -7.65
CA PRO A 148 -12.46 3.56 -6.37
C PRO A 148 -13.81 4.28 -6.41
N THR A 149 -14.84 3.66 -5.85
CA THR A 149 -16.18 4.28 -5.68
C THR A 149 -16.18 5.30 -4.55
N LYS A 150 -15.26 5.17 -3.59
CA LYS A 150 -15.05 6.13 -2.50
C LYS A 150 -13.58 6.26 -2.16
N ILE A 151 -13.12 7.48 -1.92
CA ILE A 151 -11.80 7.79 -1.35
C ILE A 151 -12.03 8.63 -0.09
N ASP A 152 -11.55 8.14 1.04
CA ASP A 152 -11.67 8.75 2.35
C ASP A 152 -10.27 9.06 2.90
N THR A 153 -9.77 10.26 2.58
CA THR A 153 -8.42 10.71 2.96
C THR A 153 -8.27 10.91 4.48
N GLU A 154 -9.37 11.16 5.19
CA GLU A 154 -9.38 11.32 6.65
C GLU A 154 -9.16 9.97 7.33
N ASN A 155 -9.96 8.97 6.97
CA ASN A 155 -9.87 7.62 7.54
C ASN A 155 -8.82 6.74 6.85
N LYS A 156 -8.09 7.27 5.87
CA LYS A 156 -7.09 6.56 5.07
C LYS A 156 -7.67 5.30 4.42
N GLN A 157 -8.83 5.43 3.79
CA GLN A 157 -9.55 4.30 3.19
C GLN A 157 -9.94 4.56 1.74
N ILE A 158 -9.95 3.51 0.93
CA ILE A 158 -10.59 3.49 -0.38
C ILE A 158 -11.60 2.35 -0.43
N THR A 159 -12.70 2.55 -1.15
CA THR A 159 -13.68 1.50 -1.46
C THR A 159 -13.76 1.31 -2.96
N ALA A 160 -13.80 0.07 -3.42
CA ALA A 160 -13.92 -0.27 -4.84
C ALA A 160 -14.75 -1.54 -5.05
N GLU A 161 -15.22 -1.71 -6.28
CA GLU A 161 -15.95 -2.90 -6.71
C GLU A 161 -15.10 -3.77 -7.62
N PHE A 162 -15.11 -5.08 -7.37
CA PHE A 162 -14.30 -6.07 -8.06
C PHE A 162 -15.20 -7.18 -8.64
N GLU A 163 -15.03 -7.51 -9.92
CA GLU A 163 -15.72 -8.64 -10.55
C GLU A 163 -15.16 -9.97 -10.01
N ASP A 164 -13.84 -10.06 -10.06
CA ASP A 164 -12.99 -11.06 -9.44
C ASP A 164 -11.88 -10.32 -8.67
N LEU A 165 -11.20 -11.04 -7.79
CA LEU A 165 -10.17 -10.46 -6.94
C LEU A 165 -8.77 -10.84 -7.45
N SER A 166 -7.76 -10.33 -6.74
CA SER A 166 -6.38 -10.81 -6.72
C SER A 166 -5.59 -10.92 -8.03
N PRO A 167 -4.37 -10.35 -8.08
CA PRO A 167 -3.70 -9.47 -7.09
C PRO A 167 -4.04 -7.98 -7.28
N VAL A 168 -3.92 -7.20 -6.21
CA VAL A 168 -4.23 -5.75 -6.21
C VAL A 168 -3.08 -4.89 -5.69
N ALA A 169 -2.90 -3.71 -6.26
CA ALA A 169 -2.08 -2.64 -5.71
C ALA A 169 -2.79 -1.28 -5.85
N VAL A 170 -2.69 -0.45 -4.82
CA VAL A 170 -3.21 0.92 -4.86
C VAL A 170 -2.16 1.83 -5.49
N ILE A 171 -2.56 2.61 -6.48
CA ILE A 171 -1.67 3.47 -7.26
C ILE A 171 -2.19 4.90 -7.28
N ALA A 172 -1.30 5.88 -7.33
CA ALA A 172 -1.68 7.29 -7.39
C ALA A 172 -0.56 8.18 -7.93
N ASN A 173 -0.90 9.44 -8.21
CA ASN A 173 0.09 10.50 -8.35
C ASN A 173 0.48 10.97 -6.96
N VAL A 174 1.79 11.13 -6.73
CA VAL A 174 2.34 11.63 -5.46
C VAL A 174 3.09 12.93 -5.72
N ASP A 175 2.62 14.02 -5.13
CA ASP A 175 3.28 15.32 -5.15
C ASP A 175 4.48 15.30 -4.20
N SER A 176 5.67 15.06 -4.77
CA SER A 176 6.92 15.03 -4.03
C SER A 176 7.27 16.35 -3.32
N THR A 177 6.63 17.48 -3.70
CA THR A 177 6.87 18.78 -3.07
C THR A 177 6.08 18.96 -1.77
N LYS A 178 5.03 18.16 -1.57
CA LYS A 178 4.18 18.14 -0.37
C LYS A 178 4.37 16.90 0.48
N ALA A 179 5.17 15.94 0.00
CA ALA A 179 5.51 14.72 0.70
C ALA A 179 6.52 14.99 1.83
N ALA A 180 6.06 15.49 2.97
CA ALA A 180 6.77 15.23 4.22
C ALA A 180 6.55 13.74 4.56
N ASP A 181 7.57 12.92 4.28
CA ASP A 181 7.66 11.49 4.61
C ASP A 181 6.65 10.55 3.90
N VAL A 182 6.81 10.38 2.59
CA VAL A 182 6.36 9.17 1.86
C VAL A 182 7.60 8.30 1.60
N SER A 183 8.38 8.02 2.65
CA SER A 183 9.59 7.19 2.54
C SER A 183 9.33 5.72 2.83
N ASN A 184 8.37 5.10 2.15
CA ASN A 184 8.24 3.64 2.21
C ASN A 184 7.69 2.96 0.93
N GLY A 185 7.33 3.74 -0.10
CA GLY A 185 7.25 3.25 -1.48
C GLY A 185 8.62 3.33 -2.15
N THR A 186 9.10 2.21 -2.68
CA THR A 186 10.41 2.02 -3.30
C THR A 186 10.81 3.19 -4.22
N SER A 187 11.97 3.81 -3.93
CA SER A 187 12.41 5.11 -4.43
C SER A 187 12.29 5.34 -5.95
N PRO A 188 12.13 6.61 -6.40
CA PRO A 188 12.42 7.00 -7.78
C PRO A 188 13.94 6.91 -7.99
N LYS A 189 14.39 6.08 -8.93
CA LYS A 189 15.75 6.16 -9.46
C LYS A 189 15.77 7.13 -10.64
N THR A 190 16.76 8.00 -10.58
CA THR A 190 17.00 9.23 -11.34
C THR A 190 17.23 9.03 -12.84
N GLY A 191 16.70 9.95 -13.65
CA GLY A 191 17.00 10.10 -15.07
C GLY A 191 16.58 11.47 -15.62
N VAL A 192 17.43 12.49 -15.36
CA VAL A 192 17.47 13.84 -15.97
C VAL A 192 16.41 14.86 -15.50
N GLY A 193 16.85 15.94 -14.82
CA GLY A 193 15.98 17.11 -14.61
C GLY A 193 16.24 18.17 -13.52
N SER A 194 17.32 18.13 -12.74
CA SER A 194 17.81 19.26 -11.89
C SER A 194 17.04 19.70 -10.62
N TYR A 195 17.84 20.03 -9.59
CA TYR A 195 17.57 20.67 -8.28
C TYR A 195 16.84 19.79 -7.24
N SER A 196 17.47 19.29 -6.18
CA SER A 196 18.29 20.01 -5.20
C SER A 196 19.24 19.06 -4.48
N ALA A 197 20.50 19.50 -4.37
CA ALA A 197 21.42 18.98 -3.37
C ALA A 197 20.81 19.23 -1.98
N TRP A 198 20.65 18.21 -1.13
CA TRP A 198 20.91 18.27 0.33
C TRP A 198 20.55 17.06 1.20
N PHE A 199 20.00 15.95 0.71
CA PHE A 199 19.60 14.84 1.62
C PHE A 199 20.16 13.47 1.25
N PHE A 200 21.41 13.22 1.63
CA PHE A 200 21.87 11.87 1.98
C PHE A 200 22.76 11.95 3.22
N ALA A 201 22.12 12.00 4.38
CA ALA A 201 22.77 11.80 5.67
C ALA A 201 21.84 11.02 6.59
N ALA A 202 21.91 9.69 6.53
CA ALA A 202 21.76 8.79 7.68
C ALA A 202 21.88 7.31 7.25
N ALA A 203 22.61 6.55 8.07
CA ALA A 203 22.62 5.08 8.16
C ALA A 203 23.50 4.27 7.17
N VAL A 204 24.82 4.40 7.30
CA VAL A 204 25.70 3.21 7.28
C VAL A 204 26.67 3.31 8.46
N ALA A 205 26.23 2.82 9.62
CA ALA A 205 27.14 2.49 10.71
C ALA A 205 26.47 1.38 11.51
N LEU A 206 26.85 0.12 11.25
CA LEU A 206 26.93 -0.96 12.22
C LEU A 206 27.45 -2.23 11.51
N GLY A 207 28.59 -2.75 11.98
CA GLY A 207 29.04 -4.12 11.70
C GLY A 207 30.31 -4.28 10.87
N GLY A 208 31.45 -3.76 11.36
CA GLY A 208 32.75 -3.98 10.71
C GLY A 208 33.95 -3.79 11.63
N ALA A 209 33.95 -4.43 12.80
CA ALA A 209 35.12 -4.52 13.67
C ALA A 209 35.57 -5.99 13.78
N ALA A 210 36.03 -6.55 12.66
CA ALA A 210 36.84 -7.76 12.69
C ALA A 210 38.30 -7.34 12.90
N VAL A 211 38.81 -7.73 14.06
CA VAL A 211 40.15 -7.56 14.59
C VAL A 211 41.23 -7.87 13.56
N VAL A 212 42.02 -6.85 13.17
CA VAL A 212 43.35 -7.04 12.58
C VAL A 212 44.37 -6.40 13.52
N CYS A 213 44.69 -7.11 14.59
CA CYS A 213 45.93 -6.91 15.31
C CYS A 213 47.01 -7.73 14.62
N PHE A 214 47.83 -7.14 13.75
CA PHE A 214 49.22 -7.59 13.59
C PHE A 214 50.12 -6.53 12.92
N ARG A 215 51.17 -6.16 13.68
CA ARG A 215 52.51 -5.69 13.27
C ARG A 215 52.61 -4.27 12.66
N LYS A 216 53.52 -3.40 13.10
CA LYS A 216 54.95 -3.62 13.45
C LYS A 216 55.45 -2.64 14.52
N LYS A 217 56.26 -3.16 15.44
CA LYS A 217 57.25 -2.40 16.23
C LYS A 217 58.32 -1.81 15.30
N LYS A 218 58.67 -0.55 15.52
CA LYS A 218 60.05 -0.02 15.45
C LYS A 218 60.07 1.36 16.11
N THR A 219 60.49 1.41 17.37
CA THR A 219 61.02 2.62 17.99
C THR A 219 62.50 2.63 17.68
N ALA A 220 62.94 3.63 16.91
CA ALA A 220 64.33 3.98 16.76
C ALA A 220 64.65 5.09 17.78
N ALA A 221 65.68 4.90 18.59
CA ALA A 221 66.55 5.99 19.04
C ALA A 221 67.83 5.37 19.61
N ASP A 222 68.93 5.76 18.97
CA ASP A 222 70.31 5.39 19.18
C ASP A 222 70.97 6.42 20.13
N GLN A 223 72.02 5.99 20.83
CA GLN A 223 73.04 6.79 21.57
C GLN A 223 72.54 7.50 22.84
N GLN A 224 73.24 7.46 24.00
CA GLN A 224 74.66 7.33 24.29
C GLN A 224 74.83 6.85 25.76
#